data_AF-A0A8J7TC25-F1
#
_entry.id   AF-A0A8J7TC25-F1
#
_cell.length_a   1.000
_cell.length_b   1.000
_cell.length_c   1.000
_cell.angle_alpha   90.00
_cell.angle_beta   90.00
_cell.angle_gamma   90.00
#
_symmetry.space_group_name_H-M   'P 1'
#
loop_
_entity.id
_entity.type
_entity.pdbx_description
1 polymer ?
#
loop_
_entity_poly.entity_id
_entity_poly.type
_entity_poly.pdbx_seq_one_letter_code
_entity_poly.pdbx_strand_id
1 'polypeptide(L)'
;MSWAPQSGLTGGQLMTGEGGFKATAGVWLRADLPLCPLASGRAGQQQQHHQHHVRGRGEVLREWEWEWVPECRAEPSRAAAMEFEELGIREECGVFGCVAAGEWPTELEVAQVITLGLVALQHRGQESAGIVTSNGASPPVYYSHKGMGLVSNAFPPEALRKLEYGNLGIGHTRYSTTGISELQNCQPFVVETLHGKIAVAHNGELVNAQKLRKQVMRHGVGLSTSSDSELIMQLLALTPPMEELDTPDWVARIKNLMTETPTSYSLLVMHQDVIYAVRDPYGNRPLCLGRLVPSSRLQGAGGETGSAETEGWVVSSESCGFQSIGARYYREVLPGEIVQISKHGVKTLSVVPRPEGDPPAFCIFEYVYFARPDSIFEGQMVYSVRQRCGRQLAIEAPADADVVSTVPESATPAALGYAQQAGLPYVEVLCKNRYVGRTFIQPNTRLRQLGVAKKFGALTDNFAGKRVVLVDDSIVRGNTISPIIRLLREAGAKEVHIRVASPPIRFPCYMGINIPTKEELIANRPEFENIAGYIGATSVVYLSVEGLVAAVQEGVASREEKDAVIGGKPSRKGGHCTACLTGKYPVELEW
;
A
#
# COMPACT_ATOMS: atom_id res chain seq x y z
N MET A 1 -20.63 30.27 -56.08
CA MET A 1 -21.17 29.93 -57.41
C MET A 1 -21.12 28.43 -57.57
N SER A 2 -22.31 27.84 -57.68
CA SER A 2 -22.69 26.65 -58.45
C SER A 2 -21.64 25.61 -58.90
N TRP A 3 -21.98 24.36 -58.55
CA TRP A 3 -22.08 23.17 -59.41
C TRP A 3 -20.88 22.23 -59.59
N ALA A 4 -21.18 20.95 -59.32
CA ALA A 4 -20.45 19.73 -59.63
C ALA A 4 -20.61 19.33 -61.13
N PRO A 5 -20.42 18.06 -61.53
CA PRO A 5 -19.19 17.24 -61.61
C PRO A 5 -18.97 16.73 -63.06
N GLN A 6 -17.83 16.09 -63.38
CA GLN A 6 -17.81 14.99 -64.37
C GLN A 6 -16.50 14.21 -64.42
N SER A 7 -16.69 12.90 -64.55
CA SER A 7 -15.75 11.80 -64.72
C SER A 7 -15.15 11.71 -66.14
N GLY A 8 -13.94 11.15 -66.25
CA GLY A 8 -13.37 10.69 -67.52
C GLY A 8 -12.25 9.68 -67.31
N LEU A 9 -12.45 8.46 -67.84
CA LEU A 9 -11.62 7.28 -67.75
C LEU A 9 -10.37 7.31 -68.66
N THR A 10 -9.47 6.35 -68.36
CA THR A 10 -8.65 5.50 -69.26
C THR A 10 -7.14 5.71 -69.30
N GLY A 11 -6.43 4.57 -69.24
CA GLY A 11 -5.24 4.35 -70.05
C GLY A 11 -3.92 4.42 -69.31
N GLY A 12 -3.40 3.25 -68.89
CA GLY A 12 -2.07 3.14 -68.30
C GLY A 12 -0.93 3.33 -69.29
N GLN A 13 0.24 3.68 -68.74
CA GLN A 13 1.52 3.38 -69.34
C GLN A 13 2.53 3.03 -68.25
N LEU A 14 3.18 1.90 -68.48
CA LEU A 14 4.10 1.16 -67.65
C LEU A 14 5.52 1.46 -68.14
N MET A 15 6.49 1.39 -67.22
CA MET A 15 7.95 1.24 -67.45
C MET A 15 8.66 2.57 -67.81
N THR A 16 9.78 2.99 -67.22
CA THR A 16 10.86 2.33 -66.47
C THR A 16 11.50 3.35 -65.52
N GLY A 17 12.00 2.89 -64.37
CA GLY A 17 12.75 3.72 -63.43
C GLY A 17 13.26 2.90 -62.27
N GLU A 18 14.33 2.16 -62.50
CA GLU A 18 15.07 1.39 -61.51
C GLU A 18 15.52 2.29 -60.34
N GLY A 19 15.13 1.91 -59.12
CA GLY A 19 15.57 2.54 -57.87
C GLY A 19 15.50 1.51 -56.76
N GLY A 20 16.62 0.84 -56.52
CA GLY A 20 16.74 -0.33 -55.65
C GLY A 20 16.29 -0.08 -54.21
N PHE A 21 15.45 -1.00 -53.72
CA PHE A 21 15.24 -1.25 -52.30
C PHE A 21 16.54 -1.80 -51.69
N LYS A 22 17.13 -1.09 -50.74
CA LYS A 22 18.07 -1.66 -49.77
C LYS A 22 17.34 -1.89 -48.45
N ALA A 23 17.15 -3.17 -48.15
CA ALA A 23 16.87 -3.66 -46.81
C ALA A 23 18.08 -3.40 -45.90
N THR A 24 17.86 -2.86 -44.71
CA THR A 24 18.83 -2.85 -43.61
C THR A 24 18.35 -3.78 -42.52
N ALA A 25 18.80 -5.04 -42.63
CA ALA A 25 18.90 -5.98 -41.52
C ALA A 25 20.10 -5.64 -40.64
N GLY A 26 20.00 -6.01 -39.37
CA GLY A 26 20.86 -5.57 -38.28
C GLY A 26 22.34 -5.96 -38.37
N VAL A 27 23.12 -5.27 -37.55
CA VAL A 27 24.51 -5.61 -37.25
C VAL A 27 24.62 -5.78 -35.74
N TRP A 28 24.80 -7.05 -35.33
CA TRP A 28 25.35 -7.45 -34.05
C TRP A 28 26.88 -7.40 -34.15
N LEU A 29 27.54 -6.69 -33.23
CA LEU A 29 28.99 -6.76 -33.06
C LEU A 29 29.33 -7.98 -32.19
N ARG A 30 29.93 -8.99 -32.82
CA ARG A 30 30.69 -10.07 -32.17
C ARG A 30 32.04 -9.56 -31.73
N ALA A 31 32.44 -9.91 -30.51
CA ALA A 31 33.84 -9.99 -30.11
C ALA A 31 34.13 -11.46 -29.75
N ASP A 32 35.02 -12.08 -30.52
CA ASP A 32 35.55 -13.43 -30.32
C ASP A 32 36.62 -13.44 -29.22
N LEU A 33 36.52 -14.38 -28.28
CA LEU A 33 37.66 -14.95 -27.55
C LEU A 33 37.40 -16.46 -27.29
N PRO A 34 38.44 -17.30 -27.27
CA PRO A 34 38.35 -18.68 -27.76
C PRO A 34 38.10 -19.76 -26.70
N LEU A 35 37.59 -20.89 -27.20
CA LEU A 35 37.30 -22.18 -26.56
C LEU A 35 38.55 -22.99 -26.16
N CYS A 36 38.52 -23.66 -25.00
CA CYS A 36 38.86 -25.10 -24.73
C CYS A 36 39.10 -25.35 -23.21
N PRO A 37 39.05 -26.60 -22.69
CA PRO A 37 38.02 -27.64 -22.81
C PRO A 37 37.64 -28.28 -21.44
N LEU A 38 36.64 -29.17 -21.49
CA LEU A 38 36.18 -30.09 -20.44
C LEU A 38 37.28 -30.98 -19.83
N ALA A 39 37.23 -31.19 -18.50
CA ALA A 39 37.76 -32.40 -17.88
C ALA A 39 37.00 -32.75 -16.57
N SER A 40 36.48 -33.97 -16.56
CA SER A 40 35.95 -34.74 -15.45
C SER A 40 37.02 -35.23 -14.47
N GLY A 41 36.68 -35.36 -13.17
CA GLY A 41 37.44 -36.15 -12.18
C GLY A 41 37.01 -35.81 -10.76
N ARG A 42 36.13 -36.60 -10.13
CA ARG A 42 36.40 -37.74 -9.23
C ARG A 42 37.10 -37.41 -7.91
N ALA A 43 36.50 -37.98 -6.87
CA ALA A 43 36.87 -37.97 -5.46
C ALA A 43 38.26 -38.55 -5.15
N GLY A 44 38.83 -38.07 -4.04
CA GLY A 44 39.95 -38.66 -3.30
C GLY A 44 40.16 -37.81 -2.05
N GLN A 45 39.65 -38.19 -0.87
CA GLN A 45 40.37 -39.00 0.13
C GLN A 45 41.86 -38.62 0.23
N GLN A 46 42.20 -37.82 1.25
CA GLN A 46 43.54 -37.78 1.83
C GLN A 46 43.48 -38.47 3.19
N GLN A 47 44.11 -39.64 3.26
CA GLN A 47 44.53 -40.28 4.50
C GLN A 47 45.87 -40.99 4.26
N GLN A 48 46.61 -41.16 5.35
CA GLN A 48 47.88 -41.91 5.56
C GLN A 48 49.16 -41.09 5.41
N HIS A 49 50.15 -41.19 6.30
CA HIS A 49 50.63 -42.33 7.11
C HIS A 49 50.87 -41.94 8.58
N HIS A 50 50.42 -42.70 9.59
CA HIS A 50 50.93 -43.98 10.14
C HIS A 50 52.33 -43.95 10.78
N GLN A 51 52.37 -44.16 12.10
CA GLN A 51 53.35 -45.04 12.74
C GLN A 51 52.66 -46.00 13.72
N HIS A 52 53.16 -47.23 13.69
CA HIS A 52 52.64 -48.45 14.29
C HIS A 52 52.97 -48.58 15.79
N HIS A 53 52.07 -49.20 16.56
CA HIS A 53 52.39 -50.46 17.26
C HIS A 53 51.13 -51.22 17.70
N VAL A 54 51.22 -52.55 17.66
CA VAL A 54 50.13 -53.54 17.75
C VAL A 54 50.46 -54.51 18.88
N ARG A 55 49.40 -55.06 19.49
CA ARG A 55 49.27 -56.28 20.35
C ARG A 55 49.30 -55.99 21.85
N GLY A 56 48.44 -56.60 22.68
CA GLY A 56 47.63 -57.80 22.51
C GLY A 56 46.46 -57.90 23.51
N ARG A 57 45.85 -59.09 23.51
CA ARG A 57 44.49 -59.48 23.92
C ARG A 57 44.31 -59.71 25.42
N GLY A 58 43.06 -59.63 25.88
CA GLY A 58 42.46 -60.62 26.81
C GLY A 58 41.83 -60.08 28.09
N GLU A 59 40.48 -60.14 28.16
CA GLU A 59 39.59 -60.49 29.32
C GLU A 59 39.75 -59.70 30.65
N VAL A 60 38.74 -59.26 31.43
CA VAL A 60 37.32 -59.61 31.60
C VAL A 60 36.68 -58.56 32.55
N LEU A 61 35.39 -58.27 32.34
CA LEU A 61 34.36 -57.71 33.27
C LEU A 61 34.61 -56.39 34.05
N ARG A 62 33.75 -55.40 33.79
CA ARG A 62 32.96 -54.66 34.79
C ARG A 62 31.83 -53.90 34.10
N GLU A 63 30.59 -54.24 34.44
CA GLU A 63 29.41 -53.43 34.16
C GLU A 63 29.58 -52.04 34.79
N TRP A 64 29.33 -51.00 34.00
CA TRP A 64 29.12 -49.63 34.48
C TRP A 64 27.88 -49.10 33.79
N GLU A 65 26.80 -48.99 34.56
CA GLU A 65 25.65 -48.15 34.23
C GLU A 65 26.12 -46.69 34.14
N TRP A 66 25.84 -46.04 33.00
CA TRP A 66 26.05 -44.61 32.84
C TRP A 66 24.70 -43.91 32.78
N GLU A 67 24.39 -43.18 33.85
CA GLU A 67 23.34 -42.18 33.91
C GLU A 67 23.59 -41.08 32.86
N TRP A 68 22.54 -40.73 32.14
CA TRP A 68 22.52 -39.56 31.26
C TRP A 68 22.51 -38.28 32.10
N VAL A 69 23.63 -37.55 32.11
CA VAL A 69 23.69 -36.17 32.58
C VAL A 69 23.37 -35.25 31.37
N PRO A 70 22.28 -34.47 31.38
CA PRO A 70 21.98 -33.54 30.30
C PRO A 70 22.94 -32.35 30.34
N GLU A 71 23.56 -32.04 29.19
CA GLU A 71 24.36 -30.83 28.99
C GLU A 71 23.56 -29.57 29.34
N CYS A 72 24.09 -28.76 30.26
CA CYS A 72 23.64 -27.40 30.53
C CYS A 72 23.71 -26.55 29.26
N ARG A 73 22.56 -26.32 28.63
CA ARG A 73 22.39 -25.23 27.66
C ARG A 73 22.43 -23.91 28.43
N ALA A 74 23.50 -23.14 28.24
CA ALA A 74 23.57 -21.76 28.70
C ALA A 74 22.42 -20.96 28.07
N GLU A 75 21.58 -20.36 28.92
CA GLU A 75 20.56 -19.39 28.50
C GLU A 75 21.24 -18.19 27.82
N PRO A 76 20.77 -17.74 26.64
CA PRO A 76 21.26 -16.50 26.08
C PRO A 76 20.81 -15.36 26.98
N SER A 77 21.78 -14.58 27.47
CA SER A 77 21.56 -13.39 28.27
C SER A 77 20.47 -12.50 27.68
N ARG A 78 19.57 -12.01 28.53
CA ARG A 78 18.49 -11.03 28.26
C ARG A 78 18.88 -9.78 27.44
N ALA A 79 20.17 -9.57 27.17
CA ALA A 79 20.69 -8.46 26.36
C ALA A 79 20.74 -8.74 24.85
N ALA A 80 20.46 -9.97 24.38
CA ALA A 80 20.50 -10.35 22.96
C ALA A 80 19.15 -10.22 22.22
N ALA A 81 18.07 -9.84 22.90
CA ALA A 81 16.72 -9.79 22.36
C ALA A 81 16.24 -8.36 22.03
N MET A 82 17.05 -7.58 21.33
CA MET A 82 16.60 -6.34 20.67
C MET A 82 16.90 -6.43 19.18
N GLU A 83 16.06 -7.20 18.48
CA GLU A 83 15.97 -7.17 17.03
C GLU A 83 15.47 -5.79 16.59
N PHE A 84 16.40 -4.93 16.16
CA PHE A 84 16.05 -3.66 15.51
C PHE A 84 15.67 -3.93 14.04
N GLU A 85 14.42 -4.32 13.82
CA GLU A 85 13.78 -4.18 12.52
C GLU A 85 13.42 -2.71 12.26
N GLU A 86 13.76 -2.27 11.06
CA GLU A 86 13.61 -0.90 10.55
C GLU A 86 12.13 -0.60 10.24
N LEU A 87 11.28 -0.52 11.26
CA LEU A 87 9.83 -0.32 11.12
C LEU A 87 9.46 1.16 11.34
N GLY A 88 9.40 1.92 10.25
CA GLY A 88 8.57 3.14 10.20
C GLY A 88 7.08 2.78 10.25
N ILE A 89 6.21 3.80 10.22
CA ILE A 89 4.76 3.59 10.10
C ILE A 89 4.47 2.93 8.76
N ARG A 90 3.73 1.83 8.73
CA ARG A 90 3.41 1.11 7.49
C ARG A 90 1.90 0.82 7.46
N GLU A 91 1.26 1.06 6.33
CA GLU A 91 -0.19 0.82 6.18
C GLU A 91 -0.43 -0.58 5.63
N GLU A 92 -1.61 -1.07 5.96
CA GLU A 92 -2.27 -2.17 5.28
C GLU A 92 -2.56 -1.92 3.81
N CYS A 93 -2.80 -3.07 3.22
CA CYS A 93 -3.00 -3.43 1.83
C CYS A 93 -3.65 -2.42 0.87
N GLY A 94 -3.33 -2.56 -0.42
CA GLY A 94 -4.11 -1.94 -1.51
C GLY A 94 -5.13 -2.92 -2.06
N VAL A 95 -6.38 -2.49 -2.27
CA VAL A 95 -7.38 -3.26 -3.03
C VAL A 95 -7.65 -2.59 -4.37
N PHE A 96 -7.85 -3.40 -5.40
CA PHE A 96 -8.20 -2.94 -6.74
C PHE A 96 -9.19 -3.91 -7.38
N GLY A 97 -10.20 -3.41 -8.08
CA GLY A 97 -11.16 -4.23 -8.82
C GLY A 97 -11.48 -3.63 -10.18
N CYS A 98 -11.84 -4.48 -11.13
CA CYS A 98 -12.22 -4.07 -12.48
C CYS A 98 -13.40 -4.92 -12.98
N VAL A 99 -14.38 -4.27 -13.62
CA VAL A 99 -15.51 -4.91 -14.30
C VAL A 99 -15.62 -4.32 -15.69
N ALA A 100 -15.59 -5.15 -16.73
CA ALA A 100 -15.81 -4.71 -18.09
C ALA A 100 -17.30 -4.38 -18.34
N ALA A 101 -17.57 -3.33 -19.10
CA ALA A 101 -18.93 -2.88 -19.42
C ALA A 101 -19.45 -3.41 -20.78
N GLY A 102 -18.55 -3.95 -21.63
CA GLY A 102 -18.91 -4.54 -22.92
C GLY A 102 -19.64 -5.88 -22.82
N GLU A 103 -20.09 -6.39 -23.98
CA GLU A 103 -20.60 -7.76 -24.08
C GLU A 103 -19.50 -8.77 -23.74
N TRP A 104 -19.92 -9.91 -23.20
CA TRP A 104 -19.01 -10.95 -22.76
C TRP A 104 -18.90 -12.05 -23.81
N PRO A 105 -17.68 -12.53 -24.12
CA PRO A 105 -16.38 -12.15 -23.55
C PRO A 105 -15.91 -10.76 -24.01
N THR A 106 -15.33 -9.98 -23.08
CA THR A 106 -14.81 -8.64 -23.35
C THR A 106 -13.44 -8.65 -24.04
N GLU A 107 -13.13 -7.61 -24.81
CA GLU A 107 -11.76 -7.36 -25.32
C GLU A 107 -10.86 -6.69 -24.27
N LEU A 108 -11.43 -6.18 -23.17
CA LEU A 108 -10.68 -5.56 -22.09
C LEU A 108 -9.86 -6.61 -21.33
N GLU A 109 -8.54 -6.46 -21.31
CA GLU A 109 -7.65 -7.31 -20.51
C GLU A 109 -7.75 -6.99 -19.01
N VAL A 110 -8.81 -7.48 -18.36
CA VAL A 110 -9.13 -7.19 -16.95
C VAL A 110 -7.97 -7.51 -16.01
N ALA A 111 -7.30 -8.65 -16.22
CA ALA A 111 -6.14 -9.03 -15.41
C ALA A 111 -5.01 -7.99 -15.51
N GLN A 112 -4.70 -7.50 -16.72
CA GLN A 112 -3.66 -6.51 -16.96
C GLN A 112 -4.02 -5.15 -16.35
N VAL A 113 -5.28 -4.72 -16.46
CA VAL A 113 -5.78 -3.50 -15.81
C VAL A 113 -5.61 -3.57 -14.30
N ILE A 114 -5.97 -4.71 -13.69
CA ILE A 114 -5.80 -4.92 -12.25
C ILE A 114 -4.32 -4.91 -11.89
N THR A 115 -3.45 -5.58 -12.65
CA THR A 115 -1.99 -5.59 -12.40
C THR A 115 -1.41 -4.18 -12.42
N LEU A 116 -1.74 -3.36 -13.42
CA LEU A 116 -1.29 -1.96 -13.48
C LEU A 116 -1.84 -1.11 -12.33
N GLY A 117 -3.10 -1.35 -11.95
CA GLY A 117 -3.72 -0.73 -10.77
C GLY A 117 -2.96 -1.08 -9.48
N LEU A 118 -2.61 -2.35 -9.28
CA LEU A 118 -1.84 -2.81 -8.13
C LEU A 118 -0.41 -2.28 -8.11
N VAL A 119 0.24 -2.14 -9.28
CA VAL A 119 1.56 -1.46 -9.38
C VAL A 119 1.45 -0.02 -8.89
N ALA A 120 0.36 0.69 -9.22
CA ALA A 120 0.15 2.06 -8.74
C ALA A 120 -0.09 2.13 -7.22
N LEU A 121 -0.60 1.05 -6.61
CA LEU A 121 -0.82 0.87 -5.17
C LEU A 121 0.34 0.16 -4.45
N GLN A 122 1.48 -0.07 -5.10
CA GLN A 122 2.59 -0.84 -4.54
C GLN A 122 3.16 -0.24 -3.24
N HIS A 123 2.98 1.07 -3.01
CA HIS A 123 3.38 1.72 -1.76
C HIS A 123 2.54 1.27 -0.55
N ARG A 124 1.32 0.76 -0.76
CA ARG A 124 0.46 0.18 0.31
C ARG A 124 0.84 -1.24 0.70
N GLY A 125 1.69 -1.93 -0.06
CA GLY A 125 2.06 -3.30 0.26
C GLY A 125 3.09 -3.86 -0.71
N GLN A 126 4.15 -4.46 -0.17
CA GLN A 126 5.30 -4.98 -0.95
C GLN A 126 5.64 -6.43 -0.58
N GLU A 127 4.85 -7.05 0.29
CA GLU A 127 5.15 -8.39 0.80
C GLU A 127 4.55 -9.49 -0.07
N SER A 128 3.38 -9.25 -0.63
CA SER A 128 2.77 -10.14 -1.60
C SER A 128 1.73 -9.42 -2.44
N ALA A 129 1.32 -10.07 -3.53
CA ALA A 129 0.22 -9.62 -4.35
C ALA A 129 -0.59 -10.82 -4.87
N GLY A 130 -1.87 -10.58 -5.15
CA GLY A 130 -2.77 -11.60 -5.68
C GLY A 130 -3.87 -11.01 -6.54
N ILE A 131 -4.33 -11.77 -7.52
CA ILE A 131 -5.44 -11.43 -8.42
C ILE A 131 -6.33 -12.65 -8.57
N VAL A 132 -7.64 -12.40 -8.51
CA VAL A 132 -8.67 -13.37 -8.84
C VAL A 132 -9.57 -12.76 -9.92
N THR A 133 -9.69 -13.45 -11.05
CA THR A 133 -10.59 -13.08 -12.14
C THR A 133 -11.72 -14.09 -12.29
N SER A 134 -12.83 -13.66 -12.90
CA SER A 134 -13.93 -14.55 -13.27
C SER A 134 -14.48 -14.21 -14.65
N ASN A 135 -15.02 -15.22 -15.33
CA ASN A 135 -15.75 -15.04 -16.57
C ASN A 135 -17.19 -14.50 -16.37
N GLY A 136 -17.67 -14.36 -15.13
CA GLY A 136 -19.03 -13.88 -14.84
C GLY A 136 -20.14 -14.80 -15.35
N ALA A 137 -19.81 -16.04 -15.76
CA ALA A 137 -20.78 -17.01 -16.23
C ALA A 137 -21.61 -17.58 -15.07
N SER A 138 -22.66 -18.34 -15.39
CA SER A 138 -23.42 -19.12 -14.42
C SER A 138 -23.34 -20.61 -14.79
N PRO A 139 -22.61 -21.46 -14.03
CA PRO A 139 -21.83 -21.13 -12.82
C PRO A 139 -20.51 -20.39 -13.14
N PRO A 140 -20.04 -19.50 -12.25
CA PRO A 140 -18.83 -18.71 -12.49
C PRO A 140 -17.57 -19.55 -12.29
N VAL A 141 -16.59 -19.37 -13.19
CA VAL A 141 -15.25 -19.93 -13.03
C VAL A 141 -14.34 -18.86 -12.46
N TYR A 142 -13.55 -19.21 -11.45
CA TYR A 142 -12.61 -18.31 -10.78
C TYR A 142 -11.19 -18.75 -11.12
N TYR A 143 -10.38 -17.82 -11.61
CA TYR A 143 -8.95 -18.01 -11.86
C TYR A 143 -8.18 -17.18 -10.84
N SER A 144 -7.28 -17.83 -10.08
CA SER A 144 -6.54 -17.18 -9.00
C SER A 144 -5.05 -17.36 -9.19
N HIS A 145 -4.29 -16.27 -9.00
CA HIS A 145 -2.85 -16.31 -8.87
C HIS A 145 -2.38 -15.39 -7.74
N LYS A 146 -1.45 -15.88 -6.94
CA LYS A 146 -0.89 -15.18 -5.77
C LYS A 146 0.61 -15.44 -5.72
N GLY A 147 1.38 -14.42 -5.36
CA GLY A 147 2.84 -14.50 -5.28
C GLY A 147 3.41 -13.58 -4.20
N MET A 148 4.55 -13.97 -3.64
CA MET A 148 5.30 -13.17 -2.68
C MET A 148 6.10 -12.07 -3.38
N GLY A 149 6.35 -10.98 -2.67
CA GLY A 149 7.11 -9.81 -3.11
C GLY A 149 6.28 -8.77 -3.85
N LEU A 150 6.97 -7.99 -4.70
CA LEU A 150 6.38 -6.93 -5.51
C LEU A 150 5.43 -7.49 -6.58
N VAL A 151 4.48 -6.67 -7.03
CA VAL A 151 3.50 -7.03 -8.08
C VAL A 151 4.23 -7.49 -9.35
N SER A 152 5.32 -6.84 -9.74
CA SER A 152 6.14 -7.21 -10.90
C SER A 152 6.72 -8.63 -10.80
N ASN A 153 6.98 -9.10 -9.58
CA ASN A 153 7.55 -10.43 -9.34
C ASN A 153 6.44 -11.48 -9.17
N ALA A 154 5.30 -11.07 -8.60
CA ALA A 154 4.16 -11.94 -8.40
C ALA A 154 3.40 -12.25 -9.69
N PHE A 155 3.51 -11.42 -10.74
CA PHE A 155 2.79 -11.58 -12.00
C PHE A 155 3.69 -11.53 -13.24
N PRO A 156 4.53 -12.55 -13.46
CA PRO A 156 5.20 -12.73 -14.75
C PRO A 156 4.17 -13.07 -15.86
N PRO A 157 4.53 -12.94 -17.15
CA PRO A 157 3.60 -13.18 -18.26
C PRO A 157 2.88 -14.54 -18.22
N GLU A 158 3.54 -15.60 -17.75
CA GLU A 158 2.93 -16.92 -17.59
C GLU A 158 1.87 -17.00 -16.48
N ALA A 159 1.97 -16.15 -15.45
CA ALA A 159 0.96 -16.05 -14.42
C ALA A 159 -0.26 -15.28 -14.91
N LEU A 160 -0.03 -14.18 -15.65
CA LEU A 160 -1.10 -13.36 -16.24
C LEU A 160 -1.94 -14.16 -17.25
N ARG A 161 -1.30 -15.00 -18.08
CA ARG A 161 -1.99 -15.91 -19.00
C ARG A 161 -3.03 -16.82 -18.35
N LYS A 162 -2.87 -17.14 -17.07
CA LYS A 162 -3.83 -17.97 -16.33
C LYS A 162 -5.09 -17.20 -15.91
N LEU A 163 -5.06 -15.87 -16.02
CA LEU A 163 -6.12 -14.94 -15.58
C LEU A 163 -6.86 -14.26 -16.75
N GLU A 164 -6.37 -14.41 -17.99
CA GLU A 164 -6.76 -13.63 -19.18
C GLU A 164 -8.24 -13.75 -19.58
N TYR A 165 -8.94 -14.82 -19.21
CA TYR A 165 -10.34 -15.07 -19.63
C TYR A 165 -11.40 -14.44 -18.69
N GLY A 166 -11.04 -13.37 -17.98
CA GLY A 166 -11.88 -12.71 -16.99
C GLY A 166 -12.63 -11.49 -17.51
N ASN A 167 -13.94 -11.41 -17.28
CA ASN A 167 -14.76 -10.21 -17.53
C ASN A 167 -14.78 -9.25 -16.33
N LEU A 168 -14.41 -9.77 -15.16
CA LEU A 168 -14.26 -9.03 -13.93
C LEU A 168 -13.17 -9.66 -13.06
N GLY A 169 -12.64 -8.89 -12.12
CA GLY A 169 -11.66 -9.39 -11.18
C GLY A 169 -11.38 -8.42 -10.04
N ILE A 170 -10.81 -8.98 -8.99
CA ILE A 170 -10.29 -8.25 -7.83
C ILE A 170 -8.83 -8.62 -7.61
N GLY A 171 -8.07 -7.66 -7.09
CA GLY A 171 -6.66 -7.78 -6.82
C GLY A 171 -6.29 -7.08 -5.53
N HIS A 172 -5.11 -7.43 -5.03
CA HIS A 172 -4.64 -6.99 -3.74
C HIS A 172 -3.12 -6.91 -3.65
N THR A 173 -2.59 -5.88 -2.99
CA THR A 173 -1.20 -5.80 -2.52
C THR A 173 -1.16 -5.89 -1.01
N ARG A 174 -0.30 -6.73 -0.44
CA ARG A 174 -0.24 -6.98 1.00
C ARG A 174 0.94 -6.30 1.68
N TYR A 175 0.68 -5.80 2.87
CA TYR A 175 1.65 -5.55 3.92
C TYR A 175 1.20 -6.35 5.17
N SER A 176 2.11 -6.87 6.02
CA SER A 176 1.71 -7.54 7.26
C SER A 176 1.70 -6.56 8.43
N THR A 177 0.53 -6.12 8.90
CA THR A 177 0.34 -5.55 10.26
C THR A 177 0.31 -6.67 11.30
N THR A 178 -0.45 -7.72 11.01
CA THR A 178 -0.62 -8.90 11.85
C THR A 178 -0.55 -10.18 11.01
N GLY A 179 -0.03 -11.26 11.61
CA GLY A 179 0.20 -12.53 10.92
C GLY A 179 1.54 -12.62 10.17
N ILE A 180 1.89 -13.85 9.80
CA ILE A 180 3.20 -14.19 9.24
C ILE A 180 3.23 -13.81 7.75
N SER A 181 4.39 -13.40 7.23
CA SER A 181 4.57 -13.11 5.80
C SER A 181 4.67 -14.41 5.00
N GLU A 182 3.52 -15.02 4.74
CA GLU A 182 3.40 -16.32 4.07
C GLU A 182 2.38 -16.27 2.93
N LEU A 183 2.59 -17.17 1.96
CA LEU A 183 1.73 -17.26 0.77
C LEU A 183 0.25 -17.51 1.12
N GLN A 184 -0.01 -18.26 2.19
CA GLN A 184 -1.37 -18.57 2.66
C GLN A 184 -2.16 -17.32 3.09
N ASN A 185 -1.47 -16.26 3.53
CA ASN A 185 -2.07 -14.99 3.94
C ASN A 185 -2.27 -14.04 2.75
N CYS A 186 -1.89 -14.43 1.54
CA CYS A 186 -2.07 -13.62 0.34
C CYS A 186 -3.54 -13.57 -0.05
N GLN A 187 -4.05 -12.35 -0.25
CA GLN A 187 -5.40 -12.08 -0.75
C GLN A 187 -5.37 -11.93 -2.29
N PRO A 188 -6.52 -11.97 -3.00
CA PRO A 188 -7.88 -12.23 -2.51
C PRO A 188 -8.12 -13.66 -2.02
N PHE A 189 -8.91 -13.87 -0.98
CA PHE A 189 -9.36 -15.21 -0.58
C PHE A 189 -10.53 -15.67 -1.45
N VAL A 190 -10.64 -16.98 -1.69
CA VAL A 190 -11.73 -17.59 -2.47
C VAL A 190 -12.31 -18.75 -1.67
N VAL A 191 -13.63 -18.82 -1.53
CA VAL A 191 -14.32 -19.92 -0.85
C VAL A 191 -15.59 -20.31 -1.58
N GLU A 192 -15.94 -21.58 -1.52
CA GLU A 192 -17.24 -22.10 -1.93
C GLU A 192 -18.25 -21.88 -0.81
N THR A 193 -19.41 -21.29 -1.12
CA THR A 193 -20.52 -21.09 -0.17
C THR A 193 -21.76 -21.85 -0.63
N LEU A 194 -22.81 -21.85 0.19
CA LEU A 194 -24.13 -22.37 -0.21
C LEU A 194 -24.65 -21.71 -1.51
N HIS A 195 -24.18 -20.50 -1.81
CA HIS A 195 -24.65 -19.68 -2.94
C HIS A 195 -23.58 -19.52 -4.03
N GLY A 196 -22.64 -20.47 -4.09
CA GLY A 196 -21.53 -20.49 -5.03
C GLY A 196 -20.28 -19.79 -4.49
N LYS A 197 -19.25 -19.70 -5.35
CA LYS A 197 -17.97 -19.10 -5.01
C LYS A 197 -18.06 -17.59 -4.80
N ILE A 198 -17.34 -17.12 -3.79
CA ILE A 198 -17.01 -15.70 -3.60
C ILE A 198 -15.50 -15.51 -3.57
N ALA A 199 -15.05 -14.33 -3.98
CA ALA A 199 -13.70 -13.86 -3.70
C ALA A 199 -13.71 -12.56 -2.91
N VAL A 200 -12.78 -12.42 -1.96
CA VAL A 200 -12.75 -11.29 -1.01
C VAL A 200 -11.34 -10.67 -0.96
N ALA A 201 -11.26 -9.35 -1.13
CA ALA A 201 -10.05 -8.56 -0.91
C ALA A 201 -10.35 -7.42 0.07
N HIS A 202 -9.48 -7.24 1.05
CA HIS A 202 -9.70 -6.42 2.23
C HIS A 202 -8.47 -5.55 2.53
N ASN A 203 -8.70 -4.26 2.72
CA ASN A 203 -7.75 -3.32 3.31
C ASN A 203 -8.33 -2.83 4.64
N GLY A 204 -7.66 -3.13 5.76
CA GLY A 204 -8.15 -2.77 7.08
C GLY A 204 -7.70 -3.75 8.17
N GLU A 205 -8.26 -3.57 9.36
CA GLU A 205 -8.10 -4.46 10.51
C GLU A 205 -9.38 -4.44 11.34
N LEU A 206 -9.83 -5.63 11.76
CA LEU A 206 -11.04 -5.79 12.57
C LEU A 206 -10.70 -5.62 14.04
N VAL A 207 -11.17 -4.52 14.64
CA VAL A 207 -10.94 -4.19 16.06
C VAL A 207 -11.44 -5.27 17.04
N ASN A 208 -12.40 -6.10 16.61
CA ASN A 208 -13.02 -7.17 17.40
C ASN A 208 -12.77 -8.57 16.80
N ALA A 209 -11.69 -8.74 16.02
CA ALA A 209 -11.35 -9.99 15.34
C ALA A 209 -11.37 -11.22 16.27
N GLN A 210 -10.85 -11.11 17.50
CA GLN A 210 -10.78 -12.25 18.43
C GLN A 210 -12.15 -12.79 18.82
N LYS A 211 -13.13 -11.91 19.08
CA LYS A 211 -14.51 -12.28 19.42
C LYS A 211 -15.18 -12.96 18.24
N LEU A 212 -15.07 -12.36 17.06
CA LEU A 212 -15.63 -12.90 15.82
C LEU A 212 -15.02 -14.25 15.45
N ARG A 213 -13.70 -14.42 15.68
CA ARG A 213 -13.00 -15.70 15.47
C ARG A 213 -13.58 -16.80 16.36
N LYS A 214 -13.80 -16.52 17.65
CA LYS A 214 -14.45 -17.47 18.58
C LYS A 214 -15.89 -17.78 18.14
N GLN A 215 -16.64 -16.78 17.65
CA GLN A 215 -17.99 -16.98 17.14
C GLN A 215 -18.00 -17.91 15.93
N VAL A 216 -17.17 -17.67 14.92
CA VAL A 216 -17.06 -18.53 13.73
C VAL A 216 -16.64 -19.95 14.11
N MET A 217 -15.62 -20.11 14.97
CA MET A 217 -15.17 -21.44 15.42
C MET A 217 -16.25 -22.21 16.21
N ARG A 218 -17.11 -21.53 16.98
CA ARG A 218 -18.24 -22.17 17.69
C ARG A 218 -19.30 -22.73 16.75
N HIS A 219 -19.37 -22.24 15.51
CA HIS A 219 -20.23 -22.81 14.46
C HIS A 219 -19.58 -24.01 13.76
N GLY A 220 -18.42 -24.49 14.23
CA GLY A 220 -17.72 -25.63 13.65
C GLY A 220 -16.86 -25.29 12.42
N VAL A 221 -16.65 -24.00 12.14
CA VAL A 221 -15.83 -23.54 11.01
C VAL A 221 -14.35 -23.48 11.41
N GLY A 222 -13.51 -24.20 10.66
CA GLY A 222 -12.06 -24.11 10.79
C GLY A 222 -11.48 -22.91 10.04
N LEU A 223 -10.44 -22.29 10.59
CA LEU A 223 -9.68 -21.21 9.94
C LEU A 223 -8.26 -21.67 9.68
N SER A 224 -7.76 -21.43 8.47
CA SER A 224 -6.44 -21.85 8.00
C SER A 224 -5.37 -20.80 8.30
N THR A 225 -5.78 -19.56 8.53
CA THR A 225 -4.90 -18.41 8.72
C THR A 225 -5.32 -17.59 9.94
N SER A 226 -4.44 -16.67 10.35
CA SER A 226 -4.75 -15.63 11.33
C SER A 226 -5.29 -14.34 10.69
N SER A 227 -5.54 -14.33 9.37
CA SER A 227 -5.93 -13.12 8.63
C SER A 227 -7.39 -12.75 8.87
N ASP A 228 -7.64 -11.48 9.14
CA ASP A 228 -8.99 -10.91 9.17
C ASP A 228 -9.77 -11.16 7.88
N SER A 229 -9.09 -11.23 6.74
CA SER A 229 -9.73 -11.42 5.44
C SER A 229 -10.33 -12.82 5.29
N GLU A 230 -9.72 -13.85 5.88
CA GLU A 230 -10.34 -15.17 5.97
C GLU A 230 -11.54 -15.13 6.92
N LEU A 231 -11.41 -14.42 8.05
CA LEU A 231 -12.49 -14.27 9.01
C LEU A 231 -13.72 -13.55 8.41
N ILE A 232 -13.51 -12.43 7.70
CA ILE A 232 -14.53 -11.70 6.96
C ILE A 232 -15.22 -12.61 5.94
N MET A 233 -14.43 -13.38 5.19
CA MET A 233 -14.96 -14.32 4.22
C MET A 233 -15.85 -15.39 4.87
N GLN A 234 -15.45 -15.95 6.02
CA GLN A 234 -16.29 -16.91 6.75
C GLN A 234 -17.56 -16.25 7.31
N LEU A 235 -17.47 -15.02 7.83
CA LEU A 235 -18.65 -14.27 8.30
C LEU A 235 -19.66 -14.01 7.17
N LEU A 236 -19.19 -13.74 5.95
CA LEU A 236 -20.05 -13.60 4.77
C LEU A 236 -20.67 -14.93 4.32
N ALA A 237 -19.97 -16.05 4.52
CA ALA A 237 -20.45 -17.38 4.17
C ALA A 237 -21.54 -17.88 5.15
N LEU A 238 -21.50 -17.45 6.41
CA LEU A 238 -22.55 -17.77 7.39
C LEU A 238 -23.89 -17.12 7.02
N THR A 239 -24.97 -17.88 7.11
CA THR A 239 -26.33 -17.35 6.89
C THR A 239 -26.70 -16.40 8.03
N PRO A 240 -27.02 -15.13 7.74
CA PRO A 240 -27.38 -14.15 8.77
C PRO A 240 -28.78 -14.47 9.30
N PRO A 241 -29.11 -14.08 10.55
CA PRO A 241 -30.43 -14.34 11.15
C PRO A 241 -31.61 -13.76 10.35
N MET A 242 -31.36 -12.77 9.49
CA MET A 242 -32.36 -12.04 8.72
C MET A 242 -32.64 -12.62 7.32
N GLU A 243 -31.92 -13.68 6.90
CA GLU A 243 -32.09 -14.27 5.56
C GLU A 243 -33.15 -15.38 5.59
N GLU A 244 -34.12 -15.33 4.67
CA GLU A 244 -35.06 -16.42 4.43
C GLU A 244 -34.32 -17.64 3.84
N LEU A 245 -34.78 -18.86 4.14
CA LEU A 245 -34.16 -20.09 3.65
C LEU A 245 -34.03 -20.06 2.10
N ASP A 246 -32.82 -20.36 1.63
CA ASP A 246 -32.46 -20.67 0.22
C ASP A 246 -32.47 -19.54 -0.82
N THR A 247 -32.44 -18.25 -0.44
CA THR A 247 -32.14 -17.14 -1.38
C THR A 247 -30.96 -16.27 -0.92
N PRO A 248 -29.86 -16.15 -1.70
CA PRO A 248 -28.74 -15.32 -1.31
C PRO A 248 -29.12 -13.84 -1.34
N ASP A 249 -29.24 -13.22 -0.18
CA ASP A 249 -29.22 -11.76 -0.06
C ASP A 249 -27.82 -11.31 0.37
N TRP A 250 -26.93 -11.14 -0.62
CA TRP A 250 -25.58 -10.63 -0.39
C TRP A 250 -25.57 -9.23 0.23
N VAL A 251 -26.59 -8.41 -0.03
CA VAL A 251 -26.70 -7.09 0.59
C VAL A 251 -27.01 -7.24 2.08
N ALA A 252 -27.92 -8.13 2.47
CA ALA A 252 -28.18 -8.46 3.87
C ALA A 252 -26.94 -9.08 4.56
N ARG A 253 -26.22 -9.99 3.90
CA ARG A 253 -24.96 -10.56 4.43
C ARG A 253 -23.90 -9.50 4.67
N ILE A 254 -23.70 -8.60 3.72
CA ILE A 254 -22.76 -7.47 3.86
C ILE A 254 -23.24 -6.52 4.95
N LYS A 255 -24.53 -6.17 5.02
CA LYS A 255 -25.08 -5.34 6.12
C LYS A 255 -24.86 -5.97 7.49
N ASN A 256 -25.06 -7.29 7.61
CA ASN A 256 -24.83 -8.03 8.82
C ASN A 256 -23.35 -7.98 9.22
N LEU A 257 -22.44 -8.25 8.27
CA LEU A 257 -21.00 -8.04 8.47
C LEU A 257 -20.72 -6.63 9.00
N MET A 258 -21.23 -5.59 8.33
CA MET A 258 -21.01 -4.20 8.75
C MET A 258 -21.59 -3.83 10.12
N THR A 259 -22.57 -4.58 10.60
CA THR A 259 -23.14 -4.41 11.93
C THR A 259 -22.25 -5.07 13.00
N GLU A 260 -21.71 -6.25 12.68
CA GLU A 260 -20.82 -7.02 13.56
C GLU A 260 -19.38 -6.46 13.59
N THR A 261 -18.95 -5.78 12.52
CA THR A 261 -17.63 -5.17 12.38
C THR A 261 -17.76 -3.66 12.20
N PRO A 262 -17.65 -2.84 13.26
CA PRO A 262 -17.95 -1.41 13.16
C PRO A 262 -16.90 -0.61 12.37
N THR A 263 -15.62 -1.00 12.42
CA THR A 263 -14.49 -0.41 11.69
C THR A 263 -13.28 -1.36 11.83
N SER A 264 -12.21 -1.31 11.06
CA SER A 264 -11.91 -0.38 9.95
C SER A 264 -11.57 -1.18 8.69
N TYR A 265 -12.31 -0.95 7.60
CA TYR A 265 -12.09 -1.68 6.37
C TYR A 265 -12.67 -1.02 5.12
N SER A 266 -11.96 -1.24 4.02
CA SER A 266 -12.46 -1.19 2.65
C SER A 266 -12.42 -2.61 2.07
N LEU A 267 -13.53 -3.06 1.51
CA LEU A 267 -13.73 -4.45 1.11
C LEU A 267 -14.23 -4.53 -0.34
N LEU A 268 -13.65 -5.44 -1.11
CA LEU A 268 -14.16 -5.89 -2.39
C LEU A 268 -14.64 -7.33 -2.26
N VAL A 269 -15.91 -7.58 -2.60
CA VAL A 269 -16.50 -8.93 -2.67
C VAL A 269 -16.92 -9.18 -4.10
N MET A 270 -16.32 -10.19 -4.74
CA MET A 270 -16.71 -10.64 -6.07
C MET A 270 -17.62 -11.86 -5.94
N HIS A 271 -18.81 -11.81 -6.54
CA HIS A 271 -19.76 -12.91 -6.62
C HIS A 271 -20.44 -12.87 -7.98
N GLN A 272 -20.53 -14.03 -8.64
CA GLN A 272 -21.06 -14.15 -10.00
C GLN A 272 -20.42 -13.12 -10.95
N ASP A 273 -21.21 -12.13 -11.33
CA ASP A 273 -20.99 -11.23 -12.45
C ASP A 273 -20.85 -9.76 -11.98
N VAL A 274 -20.74 -9.58 -10.65
CA VAL A 274 -20.64 -8.28 -9.97
C VAL A 274 -19.50 -8.22 -8.96
N ILE A 275 -19.06 -6.99 -8.69
CA ILE A 275 -18.18 -6.65 -7.55
C ILE A 275 -18.96 -5.74 -6.60
N TYR A 276 -19.05 -6.12 -5.34
CA TYR A 276 -19.48 -5.24 -4.25
C TYR A 276 -18.27 -4.50 -3.68
N ALA A 277 -18.31 -3.18 -3.72
CA ALA A 277 -17.36 -2.30 -3.08
C ALA A 277 -18.00 -1.75 -1.80
N VAL A 278 -17.37 -2.00 -0.66
CA VAL A 278 -17.92 -1.70 0.66
C VAL A 278 -16.91 -0.91 1.47
N ARG A 279 -17.39 0.15 2.13
CA ARG A 279 -16.59 0.96 3.04
C ARG A 279 -17.25 0.95 4.42
N ASP A 280 -16.48 0.73 5.48
CA ASP A 280 -17.00 0.64 6.85
C ASP A 280 -17.86 1.89 7.23
N PRO A 281 -18.78 1.77 8.20
CA PRO A 281 -19.66 2.88 8.61
C PRO A 281 -18.93 4.20 8.95
N TYR A 282 -17.73 4.13 9.52
CA TYR A 282 -16.89 5.30 9.82
C TYR A 282 -16.12 5.84 8.62
N GLY A 283 -16.00 5.03 7.57
CA GLY A 283 -15.28 5.36 6.36
C GLY A 283 -13.79 5.49 6.60
N ASN A 284 -13.22 4.70 7.51
CA ASN A 284 -11.86 4.90 8.02
C ASN A 284 -10.79 4.67 6.94
N ARG A 285 -10.93 3.60 6.14
CA ARG A 285 -10.05 3.31 4.99
C ARG A 285 -10.58 3.93 3.70
N PRO A 286 -9.71 4.33 2.76
CA PRO A 286 -10.15 4.94 1.52
C PRO A 286 -10.67 3.89 0.53
N LEU A 287 -11.62 4.30 -0.31
CA LEU A 287 -12.12 3.52 -1.43
C LEU A 287 -12.77 4.46 -2.44
N CYS A 288 -12.37 4.37 -3.70
CA CYS A 288 -12.85 5.24 -4.77
C CYS A 288 -13.12 4.48 -6.06
N LEU A 289 -13.97 5.08 -6.89
CA LEU A 289 -14.45 4.52 -8.15
C LEU A 289 -13.90 5.33 -9.32
N GLY A 290 -13.55 4.62 -10.38
CA GLY A 290 -13.12 5.18 -11.65
C GLY A 290 -13.88 4.57 -12.81
N ARG A 291 -13.91 5.30 -13.92
CA ARG A 291 -14.53 4.89 -15.17
C ARG A 291 -13.47 4.76 -16.25
N LEU A 292 -13.27 3.56 -16.78
CA LEU A 292 -12.40 3.33 -17.93
C LEU A 292 -13.03 3.92 -19.18
N VAL A 293 -12.26 4.77 -19.87
CA VAL A 293 -12.69 5.40 -21.11
C VAL A 293 -11.88 4.87 -22.28
N PRO A 294 -12.49 4.74 -23.48
CA PRO A 294 -11.78 4.26 -24.66
C PRO A 294 -10.50 5.03 -24.97
N SER A 295 -9.47 4.29 -25.38
CA SER A 295 -8.14 4.83 -25.71
C SER A 295 -8.18 5.94 -26.77
N SER A 296 -9.11 5.85 -27.73
CA SER A 296 -9.37 6.84 -28.77
C SER A 296 -9.74 8.24 -28.23
N ARG A 297 -10.23 8.34 -26.98
CA ARG A 297 -10.61 9.60 -26.33
C ARG A 297 -9.65 10.06 -25.24
N LEU A 298 -8.58 9.31 -24.96
CA LEU A 298 -7.53 9.76 -24.03
C LEU A 298 -6.76 10.98 -24.57
N GLN A 299 -6.77 11.22 -25.89
CA GLN A 299 -6.07 12.35 -26.53
C GLN A 299 -6.93 13.62 -26.72
N GLY A 300 -8.22 13.60 -26.34
CA GLY A 300 -9.12 14.74 -26.48
C GLY A 300 -9.26 15.55 -25.19
N ALA A 301 -8.46 16.60 -25.03
CA ALA A 301 -8.71 17.63 -24.01
C ALA A 301 -10.00 18.39 -24.38
N GLY A 302 -11.09 18.17 -23.64
CA GLY A 302 -12.30 19.02 -23.74
C GLY A 302 -13.59 18.36 -24.26
N GLY A 303 -13.75 17.04 -24.16
CA GLY A 303 -15.04 16.39 -24.47
C GLY A 303 -16.01 16.39 -23.30
N GLU A 304 -17.18 17.01 -23.51
CA GLU A 304 -18.35 17.09 -22.61
C GLU A 304 -18.70 15.77 -21.89
N THR A 305 -19.21 15.89 -20.68
CA THR A 305 -19.76 14.85 -19.80
C THR A 305 -21.10 14.27 -20.28
N GLY A 306 -21.30 14.18 -21.60
CA GLY A 306 -22.47 13.55 -22.23
C GLY A 306 -22.16 12.09 -22.58
N SER A 307 -22.84 11.15 -21.92
CA SER A 307 -22.94 9.71 -22.25
C SER A 307 -21.73 9.09 -22.97
N ALA A 308 -20.53 9.23 -22.42
CA ALA A 308 -19.34 8.56 -22.97
C ALA A 308 -19.59 7.04 -23.05
N GLU A 309 -19.05 6.35 -24.04
CA GLU A 309 -18.96 4.89 -23.97
C GLU A 309 -18.01 4.51 -22.82
N THR A 310 -18.45 3.61 -21.94
CA THR A 310 -17.63 3.08 -20.84
C THR A 310 -17.05 1.76 -21.29
N GLU A 311 -15.72 1.57 -21.22
CA GLU A 311 -15.13 0.24 -21.43
C GLU A 311 -15.24 -0.63 -20.18
N GLY A 312 -15.24 0.00 -19.01
CA GLY A 312 -15.39 -0.68 -17.73
C GLY A 312 -15.37 0.27 -16.55
N TRP A 313 -15.52 -0.32 -15.38
CA TRP A 313 -15.50 0.36 -14.10
C TRP A 313 -14.38 -0.21 -13.25
N VAL A 314 -13.71 0.66 -12.50
CA VAL A 314 -12.66 0.27 -11.56
C VAL A 314 -12.99 0.78 -10.17
N VAL A 315 -12.53 0.04 -9.18
CA VAL A 315 -12.57 0.42 -7.77
C VAL A 315 -11.18 0.27 -7.18
N SER A 316 -10.75 1.20 -6.34
CA SER A 316 -9.40 1.20 -5.80
C SER A 316 -9.31 1.89 -4.44
N SER A 317 -8.36 1.47 -3.59
CA SER A 317 -8.00 2.21 -2.38
C SER A 317 -7.61 3.67 -2.69
N GLU A 318 -6.99 3.95 -3.84
CA GLU A 318 -6.50 5.29 -4.20
C GLU A 318 -6.72 5.63 -5.68
N SER A 319 -6.89 6.93 -5.97
CA SER A 319 -7.10 7.41 -7.34
C SER A 319 -5.82 7.55 -8.17
N CYS A 320 -4.62 7.50 -7.55
CA CYS A 320 -3.33 7.77 -8.22
C CYS A 320 -3.02 6.85 -9.42
N GLY A 321 -3.64 5.66 -9.48
CA GLY A 321 -3.47 4.72 -10.57
C GLY A 321 -4.39 4.92 -11.77
N PHE A 322 -5.45 5.73 -11.64
CA PHE A 322 -6.52 5.79 -12.64
C PHE A 322 -6.03 6.31 -13.99
N GLN A 323 -5.25 7.39 -14.02
CA GLN A 323 -4.75 7.95 -15.27
C GLN A 323 -3.88 6.96 -16.06
N SER A 324 -3.04 6.18 -15.36
CA SER A 324 -2.13 5.20 -15.96
C SER A 324 -2.83 4.05 -16.68
N ILE A 325 -4.08 3.76 -16.32
CA ILE A 325 -4.91 2.71 -16.93
C ILE A 325 -6.03 3.28 -17.79
N GLY A 326 -6.02 4.59 -18.08
CA GLY A 326 -7.08 5.24 -18.85
C GLY A 326 -8.43 5.38 -18.11
N ALA A 327 -8.43 5.30 -16.78
CA ALA A 327 -9.61 5.58 -15.97
C ALA A 327 -9.70 7.06 -15.59
N ARG A 328 -10.92 7.61 -15.62
CA ARG A 328 -11.27 8.92 -15.04
C ARG A 328 -11.86 8.71 -13.66
N TYR A 329 -11.46 9.54 -12.69
CA TYR A 329 -12.06 9.55 -11.36
C TYR A 329 -13.58 9.80 -11.47
N TYR A 330 -14.38 8.96 -10.80
CA TYR A 330 -15.83 9.08 -10.78
C TYR A 330 -16.31 9.69 -9.46
N ARG A 331 -16.10 8.99 -8.34
CA ARG A 331 -16.39 9.46 -6.97
C ARG A 331 -15.77 8.53 -5.93
N GLU A 332 -15.75 8.95 -4.68
CA GLU A 332 -15.51 8.05 -3.54
C GLU A 332 -16.70 7.13 -3.25
N VAL A 333 -16.40 5.97 -2.65
CA VAL A 333 -17.39 5.17 -1.92
C VAL A 333 -17.59 5.84 -0.56
N LEU A 334 -18.84 6.13 -0.21
CA LEU A 334 -19.20 6.87 0.99
C LEU A 334 -19.05 5.99 2.25
N PRO A 335 -18.83 6.58 3.44
CA PRO A 335 -18.87 5.83 4.71
C PRO A 335 -20.18 5.04 4.86
N GLY A 336 -20.07 3.74 5.13
CA GLY A 336 -21.20 2.82 5.25
C GLY A 336 -21.84 2.37 3.94
N GLU A 337 -21.32 2.81 2.78
CA GLU A 337 -21.92 2.51 1.49
C GLU A 337 -21.59 1.09 1.00
N ILE A 338 -22.62 0.41 0.47
CA ILE A 338 -22.50 -0.82 -0.30
C ILE A 338 -22.79 -0.48 -1.75
N VAL A 339 -21.77 -0.55 -2.59
CA VAL A 339 -21.86 -0.25 -4.03
C VAL A 339 -21.76 -1.55 -4.82
N GLN A 340 -22.71 -1.78 -5.71
CA GLN A 340 -22.61 -2.82 -6.73
C GLN A 340 -22.01 -2.25 -8.01
N ILE A 341 -21.00 -2.92 -8.53
CA ILE A 341 -20.35 -2.63 -9.80
C ILE A 341 -20.62 -3.80 -10.74
N SER A 342 -21.21 -3.53 -11.90
CA SER A 342 -21.57 -4.51 -12.92
C SER A 342 -21.26 -3.97 -14.31
N LYS A 343 -21.46 -4.78 -15.35
CA LYS A 343 -21.37 -4.30 -16.74
C LYS A 343 -22.34 -3.14 -17.04
N HIS A 344 -23.45 -3.07 -16.32
CA HIS A 344 -24.47 -2.03 -16.49
C HIS A 344 -24.14 -0.72 -15.76
N GLY A 345 -23.07 -0.70 -14.96
CA GLY A 345 -22.67 0.49 -14.21
C GLY A 345 -22.54 0.26 -12.71
N VAL A 346 -22.51 1.39 -12.02
CA VAL A 346 -22.32 1.52 -10.58
C VAL A 346 -23.63 1.90 -9.92
N LYS A 347 -24.06 1.15 -8.92
CA LYS A 347 -25.29 1.42 -8.17
C LYS A 347 -25.05 1.31 -6.67
N THR A 348 -25.49 2.32 -5.91
CA THR A 348 -25.59 2.24 -4.45
C THR A 348 -26.76 1.34 -4.08
N LEU A 349 -26.50 0.28 -3.33
CA LEU A 349 -27.53 -0.65 -2.85
C LEU A 349 -28.00 -0.32 -1.44
N SER A 350 -27.11 0.19 -0.60
CA SER A 350 -27.43 0.56 0.78
C SER A 350 -26.38 1.49 1.36
N VAL A 351 -26.76 2.20 2.44
CA VAL A 351 -25.85 2.92 3.32
C VAL A 351 -26.16 2.52 4.76
N VAL A 352 -25.23 1.85 5.42
CA VAL A 352 -25.32 1.48 6.84
C VAL A 352 -24.94 2.70 7.68
N PRO A 353 -25.80 3.16 8.61
CA PRO A 353 -25.50 4.30 9.45
C PRO A 353 -24.44 3.96 10.50
N ARG A 354 -23.75 4.98 11.00
CA ARG A 354 -22.88 4.85 12.19
C ARG A 354 -23.74 4.73 13.45
N PRO A 355 -23.24 4.03 14.49
CA PRO A 355 -23.82 4.08 15.83
C PRO A 355 -24.01 5.53 16.29
N GLU A 356 -25.12 5.80 16.99
CA GLU A 356 -25.43 7.06 17.68
C GLU A 356 -25.33 8.35 16.83
N GLY A 357 -25.19 8.25 15.52
CA GLY A 357 -24.97 9.41 14.64
C GLY A 357 -23.56 10.00 14.75
N ASP A 358 -22.57 9.22 15.17
CA ASP A 358 -21.19 9.64 15.34
C ASP A 358 -20.60 10.34 14.09
N PRO A 359 -19.56 11.19 14.25
CA PRO A 359 -18.89 11.78 13.11
C PRO A 359 -18.16 10.69 12.27
N PRO A 360 -17.95 10.93 10.97
CA PRO A 360 -16.99 10.13 10.21
C PRO A 360 -15.62 10.11 10.90
N ALA A 361 -14.84 9.06 10.65
CA ALA A 361 -13.51 8.93 11.23
C ALA A 361 -12.50 8.46 10.18
N PHE A 362 -12.40 9.19 9.05
CA PHE A 362 -11.41 8.90 8.01
C PHE A 362 -9.98 8.98 8.59
N CYS A 363 -9.12 8.03 8.25
CA CYS A 363 -7.78 7.95 8.83
C CYS A 363 -6.96 9.19 8.49
N ILE A 364 -6.61 10.02 9.48
CA ILE A 364 -5.83 11.24 9.22
C ILE A 364 -4.42 10.94 8.70
N PHE A 365 -3.89 9.76 9.00
CA PHE A 365 -2.55 9.34 8.58
C PHE A 365 -2.44 9.04 7.09
N GLU A 366 -3.56 8.83 6.41
CA GLU A 366 -3.62 8.78 4.94
C GLU A 366 -3.12 10.10 4.33
N TYR A 367 -3.51 11.23 4.91
CA TYR A 367 -3.01 12.54 4.50
C TYR A 367 -1.56 12.78 4.94
N VAL A 368 -1.19 12.38 6.15
CA VAL A 368 0.15 12.65 6.71
C VAL A 368 1.25 11.94 5.90
N TYR A 369 1.09 10.64 5.65
CA TYR A 369 2.20 9.82 5.16
C TYR A 369 1.82 8.83 4.07
N PHE A 370 0.73 8.10 4.23
CA PHE A 370 0.55 6.84 3.52
C PHE A 370 0.19 6.96 2.05
N ALA A 371 -0.85 7.71 1.76
CA ALA A 371 -1.29 7.83 0.40
C ALA A 371 -0.24 8.53 -0.46
N ARG A 372 -0.25 8.22 -1.74
CA ARG A 372 0.54 8.95 -2.70
C ARG A 372 0.02 10.39 -2.80
N PRO A 373 0.91 11.39 -2.97
CA PRO A 373 0.50 12.79 -3.02
C PRO A 373 -0.51 13.13 -4.12
N ASP A 374 -0.53 12.36 -5.22
CA ASP A 374 -1.44 12.54 -6.37
C ASP A 374 -2.82 11.87 -6.19
N SER A 375 -3.08 11.26 -5.03
CA SER A 375 -4.40 10.72 -4.68
C SER A 375 -5.37 11.79 -4.19
N ILE A 376 -6.66 11.54 -4.40
CA ILE A 376 -7.77 12.41 -4.02
C ILE A 376 -8.62 11.70 -2.96
N PHE A 377 -8.76 12.33 -1.80
CA PHE A 377 -9.66 11.92 -0.72
C PHE A 377 -10.51 13.10 -0.29
N GLU A 378 -11.77 12.87 0.05
CA GLU A 378 -12.72 13.90 0.48
C GLU A 378 -12.72 15.11 -0.47
N GLY A 379 -12.58 14.84 -1.78
CA GLY A 379 -12.50 15.84 -2.84
C GLY A 379 -11.18 16.63 -2.93
N GLN A 380 -10.19 16.37 -2.09
CA GLN A 380 -8.93 17.12 -2.07
C GLN A 380 -7.72 16.24 -2.37
N MET A 381 -6.71 16.82 -3.03
CA MET A 381 -5.46 16.13 -3.31
C MET A 381 -4.58 16.07 -2.06
N VAL A 382 -4.00 14.90 -1.79
CA VAL A 382 -3.11 14.68 -0.63
C VAL A 382 -1.93 15.64 -0.64
N TYR A 383 -1.34 15.92 -1.81
CA TYR A 383 -0.26 16.91 -1.97
C TYR A 383 -0.63 18.28 -1.40
N SER A 384 -1.81 18.80 -1.74
CA SER A 384 -2.28 20.10 -1.29
C SER A 384 -2.52 20.15 0.22
N VAL A 385 -3.00 19.05 0.80
CA VAL A 385 -3.17 18.90 2.26
C VAL A 385 -1.82 18.96 2.96
N ARG A 386 -0.83 18.19 2.50
CA ARG A 386 0.53 18.20 3.06
C ARG A 386 1.18 19.58 2.97
N GLN A 387 0.96 20.31 1.88
CA GLN A 387 1.43 21.70 1.75
C GLN A 387 0.78 22.62 2.78
N ARG A 388 -0.53 22.47 3.07
CA ARG A 388 -1.21 23.19 4.16
C ARG A 388 -0.65 22.85 5.53
N CYS A 389 -0.40 21.57 5.82
CA CYS A 389 0.25 21.16 7.06
C CYS A 389 1.62 21.83 7.22
N GLY A 390 2.40 21.93 6.14
CA GLY A 390 3.67 22.65 6.11
C GLY A 390 3.54 24.14 6.42
N ARG A 391 2.55 24.82 5.84
CA ARG A 391 2.27 26.23 6.14
C ARG A 391 1.87 26.41 7.60
N GLN A 392 0.96 25.58 8.10
CA GLN A 392 0.52 25.63 9.49
C GLN A 392 1.69 25.40 10.45
N LEU A 393 2.58 24.46 10.13
CA LEU A 393 3.79 24.19 10.90
C LEU A 393 4.75 25.39 10.95
N ALA A 394 4.89 26.15 9.86
CA ALA A 394 5.70 27.37 9.86
C ALA A 394 5.10 28.49 10.72
N ILE A 395 3.77 28.54 10.85
CA ILE A 395 3.05 29.49 11.72
C ILE A 395 3.27 29.11 13.19
N GLU A 396 3.09 27.83 13.53
CA GLU A 396 3.18 27.34 14.91
C GLU A 396 4.62 27.25 15.41
N ALA A 397 5.56 26.94 14.51
CA ALA A 397 6.92 26.59 14.86
C ALA A 397 7.93 27.21 13.89
N PRO A 398 8.06 28.54 13.81
CA PRO A 398 9.10 29.17 13.00
C PRO A 398 10.51 28.80 13.49
N ALA A 399 11.51 29.00 12.64
CA ALA A 399 12.92 28.80 12.95
C ALA A 399 13.74 29.92 12.28
N ASP A 400 14.71 30.48 13.01
CA ASP A 400 15.69 31.39 12.40
C ASP A 400 16.75 30.56 11.67
N ALA A 401 16.56 30.41 10.36
CA ALA A 401 17.34 29.54 9.50
C ALA A 401 17.56 30.17 8.13
N ASP A 402 18.44 29.60 7.32
CA ASP A 402 18.82 30.18 6.03
C ASP A 402 18.16 29.42 4.85
N VAL A 403 17.85 28.14 5.04
CA VAL A 403 17.24 27.27 4.02
C VAL A 403 16.27 26.26 4.63
N VAL A 404 15.29 25.83 3.83
CA VAL A 404 14.37 24.74 4.16
C VAL A 404 14.61 23.58 3.20
N SER A 405 14.55 22.36 3.72
CA SER A 405 14.62 21.13 2.93
C SER A 405 13.71 20.06 3.55
N THR A 406 13.58 18.93 2.88
CA THR A 406 12.82 17.76 3.33
C THR A 406 13.72 16.55 3.55
N VAL A 407 13.25 15.58 4.33
CA VAL A 407 13.63 14.17 4.12
C VAL A 407 12.83 13.65 2.92
N PRO A 408 13.46 13.23 1.81
CA PRO A 408 12.72 12.77 0.63
C PRO A 408 12.04 11.42 0.86
N GLU A 409 10.82 11.17 0.39
CA GLU A 409 10.04 11.96 -0.58
C GLU A 409 8.68 12.46 -0.04
N SER A 410 8.12 11.78 0.97
CA SER A 410 6.75 12.00 1.50
C SER A 410 6.52 13.40 2.06
N ALA A 411 7.52 13.98 2.73
CA ALA A 411 7.45 15.28 3.38
C ALA A 411 7.71 16.48 2.45
N THR A 412 8.09 16.24 1.18
CA THR A 412 8.40 17.30 0.20
C THR A 412 7.31 18.38 0.09
N PRO A 413 6.00 18.04 -0.02
CA PRO A 413 4.97 19.07 -0.13
C PRO A 413 4.87 19.91 1.15
N ALA A 414 5.05 19.30 2.32
CA ALA A 414 5.06 20.00 3.59
C ALA A 414 6.28 20.93 3.72
N ALA A 415 7.46 20.50 3.26
CA ALA A 415 8.65 21.34 3.23
C ALA A 415 8.47 22.56 2.32
N LEU A 416 7.87 22.38 1.14
CA LEU A 416 7.54 23.48 0.22
C LEU A 416 6.52 24.45 0.84
N GLY A 417 5.49 23.94 1.52
CA GLY A 417 4.53 24.74 2.26
C GLY A 417 5.18 25.55 3.38
N TYR A 418 6.04 24.92 4.17
CA TYR A 418 6.79 25.56 5.25
C TYR A 418 7.69 26.67 4.70
N ALA A 419 8.47 26.38 3.65
CA ALA A 419 9.39 27.32 3.01
C ALA A 419 8.65 28.57 2.50
N GLN A 420 7.54 28.38 1.80
CA GLN A 420 6.71 29.46 1.29
C GLN A 420 6.16 30.34 2.42
N GLN A 421 5.66 29.73 3.51
CA GLN A 421 5.10 30.46 4.63
C GLN A 421 6.16 31.18 5.48
N ALA A 422 7.34 30.58 5.64
CA ALA A 422 8.47 31.15 6.37
C ALA A 422 9.25 32.20 5.58
N GLY A 423 9.01 32.32 4.26
CA GLY A 423 9.79 33.20 3.39
C GLY A 423 11.23 32.74 3.18
N LEU A 424 11.49 31.44 3.31
CA LEU A 424 12.82 30.83 3.18
C LEU A 424 12.93 30.06 1.86
N PRO A 425 14.11 30.04 1.21
CA PRO A 425 14.30 29.24 0.01
C PRO A 425 14.26 27.74 0.33
N TYR A 426 13.51 26.98 -0.47
CA TYR A 426 13.60 25.53 -0.49
C TYR A 426 14.82 25.11 -1.33
N VAL A 427 15.71 24.30 -0.76
CA VAL A 427 16.86 23.71 -1.46
C VAL A 427 16.95 22.23 -1.11
N GLU A 428 17.35 21.40 -2.07
CA GLU A 428 17.58 19.99 -1.79
C GLU A 428 18.91 19.83 -1.02
N VAL A 429 18.87 19.24 0.17
CA VAL A 429 20.09 18.93 0.95
C VAL A 429 20.46 17.44 0.92
N LEU A 430 19.53 16.60 0.46
CA LEU A 430 19.66 15.14 0.40
C LEU A 430 19.27 14.64 -0.98
N CYS A 431 20.09 13.76 -1.55
CA CYS A 431 19.75 12.96 -2.72
C CYS A 431 19.45 11.52 -2.27
N LYS A 432 18.22 11.05 -2.51
CA LYS A 432 17.80 9.68 -2.17
C LYS A 432 18.26 8.71 -3.27
N ASN A 433 18.92 7.63 -2.87
CA ASN A 433 19.30 6.56 -3.77
C ASN A 433 18.09 5.68 -4.11
N ARG A 434 17.54 5.85 -5.32
CA ARG A 434 16.34 5.15 -5.81
C ARG A 434 16.55 3.65 -6.06
N TYR A 435 17.80 3.19 -6.12
CA TYR A 435 18.14 1.80 -6.40
C TYR A 435 18.38 0.96 -5.13
N VAL A 436 18.28 1.57 -3.95
CA VAL A 436 18.38 0.86 -2.68
C VAL A 436 16.99 0.33 -2.31
N GLY A 437 16.77 -0.97 -2.56
CA GLY A 437 15.59 -1.69 -2.07
C GLY A 437 15.63 -1.90 -0.55
N ARG A 438 14.65 -2.66 -0.01
CA ARG A 438 14.73 -3.12 1.39
C ARG A 438 16.06 -3.85 1.56
N THR A 439 16.85 -3.39 2.51
CA THR A 439 18.18 -3.93 2.80
C THR A 439 18.06 -5.42 3.08
N PHE A 440 18.52 -6.27 2.16
CA PHE A 440 18.70 -7.71 2.40
C PHE A 440 19.52 -7.88 3.69
N ILE A 441 19.14 -8.87 4.51
CA ILE A 441 19.74 -9.26 5.79
C ILE A 441 21.24 -8.91 5.81
N GLN A 442 21.58 -7.79 6.44
CA GLN A 442 22.98 -7.38 6.51
C GLN A 442 23.65 -8.20 7.64
N PRO A 443 24.78 -8.88 7.36
CA PRO A 443 25.36 -9.89 8.24
C PRO A 443 26.02 -9.33 9.50
N ASN A 444 26.19 -8.00 9.64
CA ASN A 444 26.74 -7.40 10.86
C ASN A 444 26.16 -6.01 11.18
N THR A 445 26.23 -5.62 12.46
CA THR A 445 25.73 -4.34 13.01
C THR A 445 26.38 -3.11 12.37
N ARG A 446 27.66 -3.20 11.97
CA ARG A 446 28.39 -2.10 11.31
C ARG A 446 27.81 -1.77 9.93
N LEU A 447 27.54 -2.78 9.11
CA LEU A 447 26.95 -2.63 7.78
C LEU A 447 25.48 -2.17 7.85
N ARG A 448 24.78 -2.51 8.95
CA ARG A 448 23.43 -1.98 9.24
C ARG A 448 23.47 -0.48 9.57
N GLN A 449 24.40 -0.04 10.42
CA GLN A 449 24.57 1.39 10.73
C GLN A 449 24.98 2.21 9.50
N LEU A 450 25.78 1.64 8.59
CA LEU A 450 26.11 2.24 7.30
C LEU A 450 24.93 2.22 6.29
N GLY A 451 23.83 1.52 6.59
CA GLY A 451 22.68 1.36 5.70
C GLY A 451 21.92 2.66 5.44
N VAL A 452 21.85 3.58 6.41
CA VAL A 452 21.20 4.89 6.22
C VAL A 452 22.06 5.81 5.35
N ALA A 453 23.39 5.78 5.54
CA ALA A 453 24.33 6.50 4.67
C ALA A 453 24.34 5.96 3.22
N LYS A 454 23.91 4.71 2.98
CA LYS A 454 23.69 4.19 1.62
C LYS A 454 22.42 4.73 0.96
N LYS A 455 21.42 5.11 1.76
CA LYS A 455 20.10 5.58 1.26
C LYS A 455 20.13 7.05 0.84
N PHE A 456 20.95 7.88 1.48
CA PHE A 456 20.99 9.32 1.21
C PHE A 456 22.42 9.83 1.03
N GLY A 457 22.63 10.63 -0.03
CA GLY A 457 23.84 11.43 -0.22
C GLY A 457 23.58 12.89 0.16
N ALA A 458 24.50 13.53 0.87
CA ALA A 458 24.41 14.96 1.19
C ALA A 458 24.83 15.81 -0.03
N LEU A 459 24.03 16.85 -0.32
CA LEU A 459 24.32 17.84 -1.36
C LEU A 459 25.02 19.06 -0.75
N THR A 460 26.26 18.86 -0.28
CA THR A 460 27.00 19.80 0.58
C THR A 460 27.03 21.24 0.08
N ASP A 461 27.25 21.45 -1.23
CA ASP A 461 27.32 22.79 -1.84
C ASP A 461 26.06 23.64 -1.60
N ASN A 462 24.92 23.00 -1.38
CA ASN A 462 23.65 23.70 -1.18
C ASN A 462 23.52 24.31 0.24
N PHE A 463 24.20 23.75 1.24
CA PHE A 463 23.94 24.08 2.65
C PHE A 463 25.17 24.21 3.57
N ALA A 464 26.40 24.00 3.08
CA ALA A 464 27.60 24.17 3.90
C ALA A 464 27.64 25.57 4.55
N GLY A 465 27.87 25.62 5.86
CA GLY A 465 27.87 26.84 6.68
C GLY A 465 26.49 27.41 7.01
N LYS A 466 25.40 26.85 6.49
CA LYS A 466 24.03 27.35 6.68
C LYS A 466 23.30 26.67 7.83
N ARG A 467 22.26 27.34 8.32
CA ARG A 467 21.25 26.83 9.25
C ARG A 467 20.10 26.22 8.44
N VAL A 468 19.83 24.94 8.65
CA VAL A 468 18.89 24.17 7.84
C VAL A 468 17.65 23.85 8.65
N VAL A 469 16.46 24.16 8.13
CA VAL A 469 15.21 23.52 8.57
C VAL A 469 15.00 22.27 7.75
N LEU A 470 14.96 21.12 8.41
CA LEU A 470 14.65 19.84 7.77
C LEU A 470 13.24 19.42 8.20
N VAL A 471 12.33 19.41 7.22
CA VAL A 471 10.95 18.99 7.42
C VAL A 471 10.83 17.48 7.18
N ASP A 472 10.15 16.79 8.09
CA ASP A 472 9.82 15.37 8.00
C ASP A 472 8.31 15.17 8.24
N ASP A 473 7.75 14.06 7.80
CA ASP A 473 6.32 13.79 7.96
C ASP A 473 5.97 13.38 9.40
N SER A 474 6.77 12.50 9.99
CA SER A 474 6.51 11.86 11.28
C SER A 474 7.79 11.31 11.90
N ILE A 475 7.81 11.15 13.22
CA ILE A 475 8.90 10.47 13.94
C ILE A 475 8.28 9.40 14.85
N VAL A 476 8.56 8.13 14.56
CA VAL A 476 8.07 6.99 15.37
C VAL A 476 9.09 6.54 16.40
N ARG A 477 10.28 6.14 15.92
CA ARG A 477 11.36 5.54 16.72
C ARG A 477 12.66 6.35 16.68
N GLY A 478 12.75 7.39 15.85
CA GLY A 478 13.95 8.25 15.73
C GLY A 478 15.15 7.66 14.97
N ASN A 479 15.16 6.36 14.67
CA ASN A 479 16.31 5.66 14.07
C ASN A 479 16.72 6.17 12.67
N THR A 480 15.80 6.77 11.92
CA THR A 480 16.08 7.28 10.56
C THR A 480 16.59 8.72 10.58
N ILE A 481 16.04 9.56 11.45
CA ILE A 481 16.34 11.00 11.45
C ILE A 481 17.69 11.31 12.11
N SER A 482 18.09 10.59 13.16
CA SER A 482 19.37 10.86 13.85
C SER A 482 20.60 10.69 12.94
N PRO A 483 20.72 9.61 12.13
CA PRO A 483 21.82 9.50 11.16
C PRO A 483 21.79 10.58 10.07
N ILE A 484 20.60 11.04 9.64
CA ILE A 484 20.46 12.11 8.66
C ILE A 484 20.97 13.44 9.24
N ILE A 485 20.60 13.78 10.47
CA ILE A 485 21.09 14.98 11.15
C ILE A 485 22.61 14.94 11.27
N ARG A 486 23.16 13.80 11.67
CA ARG A 486 24.60 13.58 11.76
C ARG A 486 25.29 13.79 10.42
N LEU A 487 24.76 13.21 9.34
CA LEU A 487 25.26 13.39 7.97
C LEU A 487 25.29 14.88 7.57
N LEU A 488 24.22 15.63 7.84
CA LEU A 488 24.17 17.05 7.51
C LEU A 488 25.18 17.88 8.32
N ARG A 489 25.34 17.58 9.62
CA ARG A 489 26.35 18.26 10.46
C ARG A 489 27.78 17.94 10.01
N GLU A 490 28.08 16.67 9.73
CA GLU A 490 29.40 16.24 9.22
C GLU A 490 29.70 16.84 7.83
N ALA A 491 28.68 17.07 7.01
CA ALA A 491 28.77 17.77 5.74
C ALA A 491 28.85 19.31 5.87
N GLY A 492 28.79 19.87 7.08
CA GLY A 492 29.05 21.29 7.33
C GLY A 492 27.81 22.16 7.60
N ALA A 493 26.65 21.60 7.91
CA ALA A 493 25.51 22.39 8.40
C ALA A 493 25.84 23.03 9.77
N LYS A 494 25.60 24.34 9.92
CA LYS A 494 25.81 25.09 11.18
C LYS A 494 24.79 24.66 12.24
N GLU A 495 23.52 24.63 11.86
CA GLU A 495 22.39 24.24 12.69
C GLU A 495 21.43 23.36 11.89
N VAL A 496 20.74 22.45 12.57
CA VAL A 496 19.74 21.57 11.97
C VAL A 496 18.48 21.60 12.83
N HIS A 497 17.44 22.29 12.36
CA HIS A 497 16.13 22.40 13.01
C HIS A 497 15.18 21.40 12.38
N ILE A 498 14.66 20.47 13.16
CA ILE A 498 13.66 19.52 12.69
C ILE A 498 12.26 20.10 12.90
N ARG A 499 11.44 19.96 11.87
CA ARG A 499 10.03 20.32 11.87
C ARG A 499 9.22 19.12 11.38
N VAL A 500 8.31 18.62 12.21
CA VAL A 500 7.54 17.42 11.89
C VAL A 500 6.12 17.82 11.49
N ALA A 501 5.71 17.49 10.27
CA ALA A 501 4.41 17.86 9.69
C ALA A 501 3.23 17.01 10.21
N SER A 502 3.40 16.40 11.38
CA SER A 502 2.38 15.73 12.15
C SER A 502 2.64 15.88 13.66
N PRO A 503 1.63 15.69 14.50
CA PRO A 503 1.82 15.62 15.95
C PRO A 503 2.59 14.37 16.39
N PRO A 504 3.15 14.36 17.61
CA PRO A 504 3.81 13.17 18.15
C PRO A 504 2.86 11.98 18.20
N ILE A 505 3.30 10.84 17.68
CA ILE A 505 2.52 9.59 17.73
C ILE A 505 2.70 8.97 19.11
N ARG A 506 1.60 8.89 19.85
CA ARG A 506 1.59 8.47 21.26
C ARG A 506 0.82 7.18 21.50
N PHE A 507 0.04 6.71 20.53
CA PHE A 507 -0.80 5.54 20.68
C PHE A 507 -0.64 4.61 19.47
N PRO A 508 -0.73 3.29 19.68
CA PRO A 508 -0.80 2.33 18.58
C PRO A 508 -2.03 2.58 17.69
N CYS A 509 -2.09 1.90 16.56
CA CYS A 509 -3.29 1.86 15.73
C CYS A 509 -3.76 0.41 15.66
N TYR A 510 -5.06 0.20 15.83
CA TYR A 510 -5.73 -1.12 15.77
C TYR A 510 -6.71 -1.21 14.61
N MET A 511 -6.57 -0.31 13.64
CA MET A 511 -7.52 -0.11 12.55
C MET A 511 -6.85 -0.35 11.19
N GLY A 512 -5.65 -0.95 11.14
CA GLY A 512 -4.93 -1.27 9.90
C GLY A 512 -3.69 -0.40 9.60
N ILE A 513 -3.11 0.27 10.59
CA ILE A 513 -1.75 0.85 10.45
C ILE A 513 -0.85 0.14 11.45
N ASN A 514 0.31 -0.33 11.00
CA ASN A 514 1.33 -0.90 11.87
C ASN A 514 2.05 0.23 12.62
N ILE A 515 1.44 0.66 13.73
CA ILE A 515 2.09 1.53 14.71
C ILE A 515 2.59 0.64 15.85
N PRO A 516 3.88 0.74 16.22
CA PRO A 516 4.47 0.02 17.35
C PRO A 516 3.71 0.17 18.68
N THR A 517 4.04 -0.66 19.67
CA THR A 517 3.42 -0.57 20.99
C THR A 517 3.73 0.77 21.66
N LYS A 518 2.91 1.14 22.65
CA LYS A 518 3.04 2.43 23.36
C LYS A 518 4.44 2.64 23.94
N GLU A 519 5.09 1.58 24.39
CA GLU A 519 6.43 1.55 25.01
C GLU A 519 7.56 1.67 23.98
N GLU A 520 7.30 1.35 22.72
CA GLU A 520 8.26 1.47 21.61
C GLU A 520 8.24 2.86 20.96
N LEU A 521 7.20 3.66 21.21
CA LEU A 521 7.06 5.00 20.65
C LEU A 521 7.96 6.01 21.37
N ILE A 522 8.77 6.74 20.61
CA ILE A 522 9.72 7.72 21.15
C ILE A 522 9.02 8.82 21.96
N ALA A 523 7.81 9.21 21.55
CA ALA A 523 7.03 10.28 22.18
C ALA A 523 6.50 9.94 23.59
N ASN A 524 6.57 8.66 24.00
CA ASN A 524 6.10 8.19 25.31
C ASN A 524 7.23 7.86 26.28
N ARG A 525 8.49 7.92 25.82
CA ARG A 525 9.63 7.56 26.67
C ARG A 525 10.16 8.78 27.40
N PRO A 526 10.24 8.73 28.74
CA PRO A 526 10.72 9.86 29.53
C PRO A 526 12.18 10.21 29.22
N GLU A 527 12.99 9.22 28.81
CA GLU A 527 14.38 9.46 28.37
C GLU A 527 14.48 10.43 27.17
N PHE A 528 13.39 10.66 26.44
CA PHE A 528 13.33 11.52 25.25
C PHE A 528 12.52 12.80 25.47
N GLU A 529 12.32 13.24 26.72
CA GLU A 529 11.77 14.56 27.03
C GLU A 529 12.54 15.68 26.29
N ASN A 530 13.87 15.54 26.17
CA ASN A 530 14.68 16.36 25.26
C ASN A 530 15.01 15.60 23.97
N ILE A 531 14.01 15.42 23.11
CA ILE A 531 14.17 14.73 21.83
C ILE A 531 15.25 15.37 20.94
N ALA A 532 15.38 16.71 20.96
CA ALA A 532 16.38 17.42 20.16
C ALA A 532 17.80 17.01 20.53
N GLY A 533 18.11 16.96 21.83
CA GLY A 533 19.39 16.48 22.33
C GLY A 533 19.65 15.03 21.98
N TYR A 534 18.63 14.17 22.09
CA TYR A 534 18.75 12.74 21.78
C TYR A 534 19.10 12.47 20.30
N ILE A 535 18.44 13.16 19.36
CA ILE A 535 18.68 12.97 17.93
C ILE A 535 19.81 13.86 17.35
N GLY A 536 20.40 14.75 18.17
CA GLY A 536 21.47 15.66 17.77
C GLY A 536 21.01 16.90 16.98
N ALA A 537 19.72 17.22 17.01
CA ALA A 537 19.15 18.39 16.36
C ALA A 537 19.38 19.66 17.19
N THR A 538 19.41 20.83 16.54
CA THR A 538 19.40 22.14 17.21
C THR A 538 18.03 22.38 17.89
N SER A 539 16.94 22.02 17.22
CA SER A 539 15.58 22.06 17.77
C SER A 539 14.71 21.02 17.07
N VAL A 540 13.65 20.56 17.74
CA VAL A 540 12.63 19.68 17.17
C VAL A 540 11.28 20.23 17.60
N VAL A 541 10.39 20.49 16.65
CA VAL A 541 9.03 20.93 16.93
C VAL A 541 8.06 20.19 16.01
N TYR A 542 6.92 19.77 16.57
CA TYR A 542 5.86 19.05 15.88
C TYR A 542 4.70 19.98 15.58
N LEU A 543 3.97 19.70 14.50
CA LEU A 543 2.67 20.29 14.25
C LEU A 543 1.70 19.92 15.39
N SER A 544 0.85 20.84 15.83
CA SER A 544 -0.20 20.54 16.82
C SER A 544 -1.30 19.65 16.24
N VAL A 545 -2.05 18.96 17.10
CA VAL A 545 -3.20 18.14 16.66
C VAL A 545 -4.26 19.04 16.03
N GLU A 546 -4.51 20.19 16.65
CA GLU A 546 -5.43 21.21 16.20
C GLU A 546 -5.00 21.75 14.82
N GLY A 547 -3.71 22.04 14.65
CA GLY A 547 -3.13 22.51 13.39
C GLY A 547 -3.25 21.48 12.27
N LEU A 548 -2.97 20.20 12.55
CA LEU A 548 -3.14 19.12 11.58
C LEU A 548 -4.61 18.98 11.15
N VAL A 549 -5.53 18.92 12.12
CA VAL A 549 -6.97 18.78 11.84
C VAL A 549 -7.48 19.98 11.04
N ALA A 550 -7.10 21.21 11.42
CA ALA A 550 -7.48 22.42 10.70
C ALA A 550 -6.97 22.40 9.24
N ALA A 551 -5.70 22.04 9.02
CA ALA A 551 -5.11 21.96 7.68
C ALA A 551 -5.81 20.91 6.79
N VAL A 552 -6.24 19.78 7.35
CA VAL A 552 -7.01 18.77 6.62
C VAL A 552 -8.42 19.28 6.30
N GLN A 553 -9.11 19.87 7.28
CA GLN A 553 -10.49 20.32 7.16
C GLN A 553 -10.67 21.55 6.26
N GLU A 554 -9.68 22.44 6.18
CA GLU A 554 -9.72 23.64 5.32
C GLU A 554 -10.09 23.29 3.86
N GLY A 555 -9.51 22.22 3.32
CA GLY A 555 -9.79 21.79 1.94
C GLY A 555 -11.15 21.10 1.77
N VAL A 556 -11.68 20.47 2.82
CA VAL A 556 -13.01 19.82 2.80
C VAL A 556 -14.12 20.88 2.85
N ALA A 557 -14.05 21.81 3.81
CA ALA A 557 -15.07 22.84 4.01
C ALA A 557 -15.23 23.76 2.79
N SER A 558 -14.12 24.19 2.17
CA SER A 558 -14.13 25.04 0.98
C SER A 558 -14.81 24.40 -0.25
N ARG A 559 -15.02 23.07 -0.22
CA ARG A 559 -15.75 22.33 -1.26
C ARG A 559 -17.21 22.13 -0.89
N GLU A 560 -17.52 21.77 0.35
CA GLU A 560 -18.92 21.67 0.80
C GLU A 560 -19.67 22.99 0.58
N GLU A 561 -19.00 24.13 0.78
CA GLU A 561 -19.55 25.45 0.47
C GLU A 561 -19.81 25.65 -1.03
N LYS A 562 -18.94 25.14 -1.91
CA LYS A 562 -19.13 25.21 -3.38
C LYS A 562 -20.22 24.27 -3.87
N ASP A 563 -20.33 23.09 -3.28
CA ASP A 563 -21.36 22.09 -3.61
C ASP A 563 -22.74 22.48 -3.02
N ALA A 564 -22.78 23.20 -1.90
CA ALA A 564 -24.01 23.78 -1.33
C ALA A 564 -24.61 24.88 -2.21
N VAL A 565 -23.78 25.65 -2.93
CA VAL A 565 -24.24 26.61 -3.96
C VAL A 565 -24.94 25.89 -5.14
N ILE A 566 -24.68 24.59 -5.34
CA ILE A 566 -25.30 23.73 -6.35
C ILE A 566 -26.50 22.92 -5.76
N GLY A 567 -27.11 23.42 -4.68
CA GLY A 567 -28.39 22.89 -4.17
C GLY A 567 -28.29 21.64 -3.27
N GLY A 568 -27.10 21.25 -2.85
CA GLY A 568 -26.91 20.22 -1.81
C GLY A 568 -27.15 20.78 -0.40
N LYS A 569 -27.86 20.04 0.46
CA LYS A 569 -27.89 20.37 1.91
C LYS A 569 -26.48 20.17 2.49
N PRO A 570 -25.93 21.13 3.27
CA PRO A 570 -24.68 20.91 3.99
C PRO A 570 -24.90 19.78 5.00
N SER A 571 -24.27 18.65 4.76
CA SER A 571 -24.41 17.44 5.55
C SER A 571 -23.01 16.91 5.84
N ARG A 572 -22.43 17.38 6.94
CA ARG A 572 -21.92 16.56 8.06
C ARG A 572 -20.96 17.40 8.88
N LYS A 573 -20.94 17.18 10.20
CA LYS A 573 -19.75 17.51 10.99
C LYS A 573 -18.62 16.66 10.40
N GLY A 574 -17.66 17.28 9.73
CA GLY A 574 -16.44 16.60 9.28
C GLY A 574 -15.72 15.96 10.46
N GLY A 575 -15.07 14.83 10.23
CA GLY A 575 -14.39 14.09 11.28
C GLY A 575 -13.29 13.18 10.73
N HIS A 576 -12.15 13.19 11.42
CA HIS A 576 -10.98 12.39 11.08
C HIS A 576 -10.55 11.60 12.31
N CYS A 577 -10.13 10.36 12.10
CA CYS A 577 -9.56 9.53 13.16
C CYS A 577 -8.17 10.07 13.52
N THR A 578 -8.03 10.55 14.76
CA THR A 578 -6.77 11.00 15.38
C THR A 578 -6.30 10.09 16.51
N ALA A 579 -6.74 8.82 16.52
CA ALA A 579 -6.55 7.91 17.65
C ALA A 579 -5.07 7.70 18.01
N CYS A 580 -4.19 7.51 17.01
CA CYS A 580 -2.75 7.35 17.22
C CYS A 580 -2.06 8.60 17.83
N LEU A 581 -2.71 9.77 17.76
CA LEU A 581 -2.22 11.04 18.28
C LEU A 581 -2.82 11.36 19.66
N THR A 582 -4.10 11.03 19.86
CA THR A 582 -4.92 11.51 20.99
C THR A 582 -5.37 10.42 21.96
N GLY A 583 -5.29 9.15 21.55
CA GLY A 583 -5.81 8.00 22.30
C GLY A 583 -7.33 7.85 22.27
N LYS A 584 -8.04 8.73 21.55
CA LYS A 584 -9.50 8.69 21.37
C LYS A 584 -9.82 7.90 20.12
N TYR A 585 -10.18 6.63 20.30
CA TYR A 585 -10.63 5.76 19.21
C TYR A 585 -12.10 6.04 18.87
N PRO A 586 -12.50 5.92 17.59
CA PRO A 586 -13.89 6.15 17.19
C PRO A 586 -14.84 5.04 17.65
N VAL A 587 -14.31 3.91 18.09
CA VAL A 587 -15.05 2.75 18.60
C VAL A 587 -14.39 2.27 19.89
N GLU A 588 -15.17 1.60 20.73
CA GLU A 588 -14.61 0.86 21.86
C GLU A 588 -13.73 -0.28 21.35
N LEU A 589 -12.55 -0.42 21.94
CA LEU A 589 -11.63 -1.50 21.62
C LEU A 589 -11.97 -2.69 22.53
N GLU A 590 -12.29 -3.83 21.93
CA GLU A 590 -12.50 -5.07 22.67
C GLU A 590 -11.15 -5.78 22.88
N TRP A 591 -10.72 -5.87 24.14
CA TRP A 591 -9.45 -6.49 24.56
C TRP A 591 -9.53 -8.01 24.72
#